data_AF-A0A552JJY5-F1
#
_entry.id   AF-A0A552JJY5-F1
#
_cell.length_a   1.000
_cell.length_b   1.000
_cell.length_c   1.000
_cell.angle_alpha   90.00
_cell.angle_beta   90.00
_cell.angle_gamma   90.00
#
_symmetry.space_group_name_H-M   'P 1'
#
loop_
_entity.id
_entity.type
_entity.pdbx_description
1 polymer ?
#
loop_
_entity_poly.entity_id
_entity_poly.type
_entity_poly.pdbx_seq_one_letter_code
_entity_poly.pdbx_strand_id
1 'polypeptide(L)'
;MKESTVPTINLAPKLRRDLSLWNPFDYLLLLYWLFYFPQAVRWYVETRGGGDKLKEQKTWRDRMQFLRDHPVQLCLGIQGLLLTVITPLIICSIAANLGLSVNWVGVVWGVVWGGVWGVVLGGVLIVVLGGVWGGVWGGVWGGVWGGVWGVMSGVMSGVMWGVMWGVMWGVMWGVVLGVMSGGVRAVVLGVVSGVVWGGVSGGVLGGVFIFAFFRLDNWLIGLLAGPQGRLFPRITLLPLPGLTSTLQQWLQQDWETAINNLNQYFQYSRQFIPVLAAVNRVLSQFPEAEIIYRVSRLAENPSDWQLLKYASAKLFPDSQIRLDTPARAAAAGFWYLHQQDTEKAEKAFAVVRSLAYGEEMYSLAQTLHRFSQAATLDSIGFLKVAPIAAEPSLRPQTWQAISSLNRVIAEIALEQRSDSRKTRKLALNRIIRELRDITDRQAANLPQAEKALILSIAQKWKTCCSSSL
;
A
#
# COMPACT_ATOMS: atom_id res chain seq x y z
N MET A 1 -10.81 -33.84 -7.61
CA MET A 1 -10.57 -32.39 -7.38
C MET A 1 -11.92 -31.71 -7.43
N LYS A 2 -12.41 -31.14 -6.32
CA LYS A 2 -13.59 -30.25 -6.40
C LYS A 2 -13.13 -29.00 -7.15
N GLU A 3 -13.75 -28.70 -8.28
CA GLU A 3 -13.56 -27.41 -8.95
C GLU A 3 -13.82 -26.30 -7.91
N SER A 4 -12.84 -25.40 -7.75
CA SER A 4 -13.02 -24.23 -6.89
C SER A 4 -14.20 -23.42 -7.43
N THR A 5 -15.25 -23.27 -6.62
CA THR A 5 -16.42 -22.44 -6.96
C THR A 5 -16.11 -20.94 -6.88
N VAL A 6 -14.90 -20.58 -6.43
CA VAL A 6 -14.45 -19.19 -6.32
C VAL A 6 -13.83 -18.76 -7.66
N PRO A 7 -14.39 -17.75 -8.34
CA PRO A 7 -13.86 -17.31 -9.62
C PRO A 7 -12.50 -16.65 -9.45
N THR A 8 -11.56 -16.87 -10.36
CA THR A 8 -10.29 -16.13 -10.41
C THR A 8 -10.50 -14.78 -11.11
N ILE A 9 -10.36 -13.70 -10.35
CA ILE A 9 -10.61 -12.34 -10.85
C ILE A 9 -9.29 -11.74 -11.33
N ASN A 10 -9.33 -11.08 -12.47
CA ASN A 10 -8.25 -10.24 -12.94
C ASN A 10 -8.78 -8.83 -13.25
N LEU A 11 -8.54 -7.92 -12.30
CA LEU A 11 -8.93 -6.53 -12.39
C LEU A 11 -7.87 -5.65 -13.08
N ALA A 12 -6.71 -6.21 -13.45
CA ALA A 12 -5.64 -5.46 -14.08
C ALA A 12 -6.09 -4.87 -15.44
N PRO A 13 -5.53 -3.71 -15.84
CA PRO A 13 -5.79 -3.14 -17.15
C PRO A 13 -5.37 -4.11 -18.27
N LYS A 14 -6.20 -4.25 -19.30
CA LYS A 14 -5.97 -5.15 -20.43
C LYS A 14 -5.38 -4.41 -21.64
N LEU A 15 -4.31 -3.63 -21.43
CA LEU A 15 -3.64 -2.93 -22.53
C LEU A 15 -2.44 -3.77 -23.02
N ARG A 16 -2.50 -4.23 -24.28
CA ARG A 16 -1.48 -5.12 -24.88
C ARG A 16 -0.34 -4.37 -25.59
N ARG A 17 -0.53 -3.08 -25.89
CA ARG A 17 0.41 -2.21 -26.61
C ARG A 17 0.75 -0.97 -25.79
N ASP A 18 1.82 -0.28 -26.16
CA ASP A 18 2.16 0.99 -25.52
C ASP A 18 1.23 2.10 -26.01
N LEU A 19 1.07 3.13 -25.17
CA LEU A 19 0.34 4.35 -25.49
C LEU A 19 1.11 5.14 -26.56
N SER A 20 0.39 5.58 -27.58
CA SER A 20 0.93 6.33 -28.70
C SER A 20 0.51 7.79 -28.64
N LEU A 21 1.46 8.70 -28.88
CA LEU A 21 1.20 10.13 -29.02
C LEU A 21 0.29 10.47 -30.19
N TRP A 22 0.20 9.60 -31.19
CA TRP A 22 -0.51 9.85 -32.45
C TRP A 22 -1.90 9.24 -32.50
N ASN A 23 -2.27 8.43 -31.50
CA ASN A 23 -3.58 7.80 -31.46
C ASN A 23 -4.54 8.60 -30.55
N PRO A 24 -5.58 9.25 -31.09
CA PRO A 24 -6.53 10.03 -30.27
C PRO A 24 -7.28 9.17 -29.23
N PHE A 25 -7.48 7.88 -29.51
CA PHE A 25 -8.12 6.97 -28.54
C PHE A 25 -7.28 6.74 -27.28
N ASP A 26 -5.95 6.89 -27.37
CA ASP A 26 -5.07 6.72 -26.20
C ASP A 26 -5.21 7.90 -25.23
N TYR A 27 -5.52 9.09 -25.73
CA TYR A 27 -5.84 10.26 -24.90
C TYR A 27 -7.18 10.10 -24.19
N LEU A 28 -8.19 9.56 -24.87
CA LEU A 28 -9.48 9.21 -24.24
C LEU A 28 -9.31 8.11 -23.18
N LEU A 29 -8.49 7.10 -23.47
CA LEU A 29 -8.16 6.04 -22.52
C LEU A 29 -7.45 6.60 -21.28
N LEU A 30 -6.52 7.54 -21.47
CA LEU A 30 -5.83 8.21 -20.37
C LEU A 30 -6.77 9.07 -19.52
N LEU A 31 -7.70 9.80 -20.13
CA LEU A 31 -8.75 10.52 -19.40
C LEU A 31 -9.63 9.54 -18.62
N TYR A 32 -10.02 8.42 -19.23
CA TYR A 32 -10.75 7.36 -18.53
C TYR A 32 -9.95 6.80 -17.36
N TRP A 33 -8.66 6.50 -17.52
CA TRP A 33 -7.81 6.08 -16.41
C TRP A 33 -7.76 7.15 -15.33
N LEU A 34 -7.50 8.41 -15.67
CA LEU A 34 -7.43 9.50 -14.69
C LEU A 34 -8.70 9.63 -13.84
N PHE A 35 -9.88 9.55 -14.48
CA PHE A 35 -11.15 9.81 -13.80
C PHE A 35 -11.84 8.59 -13.22
N TYR A 36 -11.71 7.42 -13.85
CA TYR A 36 -12.49 6.20 -13.57
C TYR A 36 -11.65 4.98 -13.22
N PHE A 37 -10.36 4.96 -13.56
CA PHE A 37 -9.46 3.87 -13.19
C PHE A 37 -8.01 4.34 -12.93
N PRO A 38 -7.77 5.19 -11.92
CA PRO A 38 -6.47 5.86 -11.73
C PRO A 38 -5.35 4.87 -11.44
N GLN A 39 -5.68 3.71 -10.87
CA GLN A 39 -4.73 2.62 -10.63
C GLN A 39 -4.14 2.04 -11.93
N ALA A 40 -4.81 2.21 -13.08
CA ALA A 40 -4.29 1.77 -14.37
C ALA A 40 -3.06 2.55 -14.81
N VAL A 41 -2.96 3.85 -14.47
CA VAL A 41 -1.76 4.67 -14.75
C VAL A 41 -0.57 4.11 -14.00
N ARG A 42 -0.75 3.82 -12.70
CA ARG A 42 0.29 3.19 -11.87
C ARG A 42 0.74 1.86 -12.44
N TRP A 43 -0.22 0.98 -12.77
CA TRP A 43 0.07 -0.30 -13.41
C TRP A 43 0.87 -0.15 -14.72
N TYR A 44 0.52 0.85 -15.54
CA TYR A 44 1.21 1.09 -16.82
C TYR A 44 2.66 1.54 -16.60
N VAL A 45 2.90 2.45 -15.64
CA VAL A 45 4.25 2.89 -15.26
C VAL A 45 5.08 1.74 -14.68
N GLU A 46 4.49 0.91 -13.83
CA GLU A 46 5.17 -0.25 -13.23
C GLU A 46 5.52 -1.32 -14.27
N THR A 47 4.60 -1.61 -15.20
CA THR A 47 4.74 -2.72 -16.16
C THR A 47 5.55 -2.33 -17.40
N ARG A 48 5.40 -1.09 -17.89
CA ARG A 48 5.97 -0.63 -19.17
C ARG A 48 6.99 0.49 -18.99
N GLY A 49 6.89 1.27 -17.91
CA GLY A 49 7.72 2.44 -17.67
C GLY A 49 9.01 2.19 -16.88
N GLY A 50 9.31 0.94 -16.49
CA GLY A 50 10.49 0.64 -15.66
C GLY A 50 10.32 0.95 -14.16
N GLY A 51 9.08 1.19 -13.70
CA GLY A 51 8.75 1.43 -12.30
C GLY A 51 8.84 2.89 -11.84
N ASP A 52 8.58 3.11 -10.55
CA ASP A 52 8.43 4.44 -9.92
C ASP A 52 9.78 5.14 -9.58
N LYS A 53 10.89 4.69 -10.19
CA LYS A 53 12.27 5.18 -9.92
C LYS A 53 12.50 6.65 -10.28
N LEU A 54 11.62 7.25 -11.08
CA LEU A 54 11.65 8.68 -11.38
C LEU A 54 11.53 9.53 -10.10
N LYS A 55 10.77 9.05 -9.10
CA LYS A 55 10.57 9.75 -7.82
C LYS A 55 11.83 9.76 -6.94
N GLU A 56 12.70 8.77 -7.12
CA GLU A 56 13.95 8.62 -6.36
C GLU A 56 15.04 9.58 -6.87
N GLN A 57 14.89 10.10 -8.09
CA GLN A 57 15.83 11.06 -8.65
C GLN A 57 15.69 12.43 -7.98
N LYS A 58 16.77 12.89 -7.37
CA LYS A 58 16.84 14.15 -6.61
C LYS A 58 17.03 15.38 -7.49
N THR A 59 17.71 15.22 -8.63
CA THR A 59 18.13 16.34 -9.49
C THR A 59 17.32 16.42 -10.78
N TRP A 60 17.07 17.64 -11.28
CA TRP A 60 16.35 17.85 -12.55
C TRP A 60 17.08 17.23 -13.76
N ARG A 61 18.41 17.31 -13.81
CA ARG A 61 19.21 16.68 -14.88
C ARG A 61 19.02 15.17 -14.90
N ASP A 62 19.09 14.53 -13.73
CA ASP A 62 18.94 13.08 -13.59
C ASP A 62 17.53 12.63 -13.97
N ARG A 63 16.50 13.42 -13.61
CA ARG A 63 15.11 13.16 -14.06
C ARG A 63 14.96 13.25 -15.57
N MET A 64 15.55 14.27 -16.18
CA MET A 64 15.47 14.46 -17.63
C MET A 64 16.24 13.37 -18.38
N GLN A 65 17.39 12.94 -17.84
CA GLN A 65 18.16 11.81 -18.36
C GLN A 65 17.39 10.50 -18.22
N PHE A 66 16.81 10.25 -17.05
CA PHE A 66 15.96 9.08 -16.81
C PHE A 66 14.76 9.01 -17.77
N LEU A 67 14.06 10.14 -17.99
CA LEU A 67 12.94 10.20 -18.93
C LEU A 67 13.38 9.99 -20.38
N ARG A 68 14.58 10.43 -20.76
CA ARG A 68 15.16 10.15 -22.08
C ARG A 68 15.46 8.67 -22.25
N ASP A 69 15.93 8.02 -21.20
CA ASP A 69 16.26 6.59 -21.19
C ASP A 69 14.99 5.71 -21.13
N HIS A 70 13.84 6.26 -20.70
CA HIS A 70 12.55 5.57 -20.59
C HIS A 70 11.48 6.21 -21.49
N PRO A 71 11.46 5.90 -22.81
CA PRO A 71 10.59 6.57 -23.78
C PRO A 71 9.09 6.43 -23.46
N VAL A 72 8.69 5.34 -22.80
CA VAL A 72 7.30 5.12 -22.37
C VAL A 72 6.83 6.16 -21.34
N GLN A 73 7.68 6.48 -20.35
CA GLN A 73 7.33 7.49 -19.34
C GLN A 73 7.32 8.90 -19.93
N LEU A 74 8.24 9.18 -20.85
CA LEU A 74 8.27 10.45 -21.57
C LEU A 74 7.01 10.63 -22.42
N CYS A 75 6.61 9.64 -23.20
CA CYS A 75 5.37 9.66 -23.98
C CYS A 75 4.15 9.90 -23.08
N LEU A 76 4.05 9.19 -21.95
CA LEU A 76 2.96 9.39 -20.98
C LEU A 76 2.95 10.82 -20.41
N GLY A 77 4.12 11.37 -20.08
CA GLY A 77 4.28 12.74 -19.60
C GLY A 77 3.84 13.78 -20.62
N ILE A 78 4.23 13.60 -21.89
CA ILE A 78 3.81 14.46 -23.01
C ILE A 78 2.30 14.37 -23.23
N GLN A 79 1.72 13.16 -23.23
CA GLN A 79 0.28 12.98 -23.35
C GLN A 79 -0.48 13.68 -22.22
N GLY A 80 0.01 13.56 -20.98
CA GLY A 80 -0.53 14.27 -19.82
C GLY A 80 -0.50 15.79 -20.01
N LEU A 81 0.64 16.34 -20.45
CA LEU A 81 0.78 17.78 -20.71
C LEU A 81 -0.16 18.25 -21.83
N LEU A 82 -0.25 17.51 -22.93
CA LEU A 82 -1.20 17.80 -24.01
C LEU A 82 -2.64 17.77 -23.50
N LEU A 83 -3.03 16.78 -22.70
CA LEU A 83 -4.37 16.72 -22.09
C LEU A 83 -4.65 17.93 -21.19
N THR A 84 -3.68 18.39 -20.41
CA THR A 84 -3.86 19.56 -19.54
C THR A 84 -4.11 20.85 -20.31
N VAL A 85 -3.54 20.98 -21.50
CA VAL A 85 -3.72 22.16 -22.37
C VAL A 85 -5.00 22.04 -23.20
N ILE A 86 -5.24 20.86 -23.80
CA ILE A 86 -6.32 20.65 -24.76
C ILE A 86 -7.68 20.53 -24.08
N THR A 87 -7.77 19.85 -22.93
CA THR A 87 -9.07 19.58 -22.27
C THR A 87 -9.81 20.87 -21.88
N PRO A 88 -9.17 21.88 -21.25
CA PRO A 88 -9.83 23.14 -20.93
C PRO A 88 -10.30 23.89 -22.19
N LEU A 89 -9.51 23.88 -23.27
CA LEU A 89 -9.87 24.53 -24.53
C LEU A 89 -11.11 23.90 -25.17
N ILE A 90 -11.19 22.56 -25.16
CA ILE A 90 -12.36 21.82 -25.68
C ILE A 90 -13.60 22.13 -24.85
N ILE A 91 -13.51 22.05 -23.51
CA ILE A 91 -14.64 22.32 -22.62
C ILE A 91 -15.16 23.75 -22.81
N CYS A 92 -14.25 24.73 -22.89
CA CYS A 92 -14.59 26.12 -23.08
C CYS A 92 -15.19 26.38 -24.48
N SER A 93 -14.70 25.71 -25.52
CA SER A 93 -15.28 25.79 -26.86
C SER A 93 -16.72 25.23 -26.90
N ILE A 94 -16.96 24.09 -26.25
CA ILE A 94 -18.31 23.51 -26.12
C ILE A 94 -19.23 24.45 -25.35
N ALA A 95 -18.77 25.00 -24.22
CA ALA A 95 -19.55 25.94 -23.42
C ALA A 95 -19.94 27.20 -24.23
N ALA A 96 -19.01 27.74 -25.02
CA ALA A 96 -19.28 28.88 -25.91
C ALA A 96 -20.34 28.53 -26.99
N ASN A 97 -20.25 27.33 -27.59
CA ASN A 97 -21.23 26.85 -28.56
C ASN A 97 -22.63 26.60 -27.97
N LEU A 98 -22.71 26.36 -26.66
CA LEU A 98 -23.97 26.25 -25.91
C LEU A 98 -24.52 27.61 -25.44
N GLY A 99 -23.88 28.72 -25.83
CA GLY A 99 -24.31 30.07 -25.50
C GLY A 99 -23.85 30.58 -24.13
N LEU A 100 -22.93 29.88 -23.46
CA LEU A 100 -22.33 30.36 -22.20
C LEU A 100 -21.22 31.36 -22.50
N SER A 101 -21.17 32.45 -21.75
CA SER A 101 -20.08 33.43 -21.87
C SER A 101 -18.77 32.84 -21.34
N VAL A 102 -17.76 32.71 -22.22
CA VAL A 102 -16.44 32.16 -21.88
C VAL A 102 -15.39 33.25 -21.91
N ASN A 103 -14.64 33.39 -20.81
CA ASN A 103 -13.50 34.30 -20.74
C ASN A 103 -12.22 33.62 -21.27
N TRP A 104 -11.96 33.76 -22.57
CA TRP A 104 -10.78 33.18 -23.21
C TRP A 104 -9.44 33.67 -22.66
N VAL A 105 -9.37 34.92 -22.19
CA VAL A 105 -8.16 35.46 -21.54
C VAL A 105 -7.90 34.72 -20.22
N GLY A 106 -8.94 34.50 -19.42
CA GLY A 106 -8.86 33.69 -18.20
C GLY A 106 -8.50 32.23 -18.46
N VAL A 107 -8.99 31.62 -19.54
CA VAL A 107 -8.63 30.26 -19.95
C VAL A 107 -7.16 30.15 -20.34
N VAL A 108 -6.65 31.09 -21.15
CA VAL A 108 -5.23 31.12 -21.54
C VAL A 108 -4.34 31.30 -20.32
N TRP A 109 -4.65 32.26 -19.43
CA TRP A 109 -3.91 32.44 -18.19
C TRP A 109 -4.00 31.22 -17.27
N GLY A 110 -5.17 30.58 -17.16
CA GLY A 110 -5.37 29.38 -16.37
C GLY A 110 -4.59 28.17 -16.90
N VAL A 111 -4.49 28.01 -18.22
CA VAL A 111 -3.70 26.94 -18.86
C VAL A 111 -2.21 27.21 -18.75
N VAL A 112 -1.77 28.46 -18.95
CA VAL A 112 -0.36 28.87 -18.84
C VAL A 112 0.11 28.76 -17.38
N TRP A 113 -0.62 29.36 -16.43
CA TRP A 113 -0.27 29.25 -15.02
C TRP A 113 -0.48 27.84 -14.48
N GLY A 114 -1.56 27.16 -14.82
CA GLY A 114 -1.81 25.78 -14.39
C GLY A 114 -0.77 24.80 -14.93
N GLY A 115 -0.36 24.94 -16.19
CA GLY A 115 0.71 24.16 -16.80
C GLY A 115 2.08 24.48 -16.20
N VAL A 116 2.43 25.76 -16.07
CA VAL A 116 3.71 26.21 -15.50
C VAL A 116 3.79 25.85 -14.01
N TRP A 117 2.76 26.14 -13.21
CA TRP A 117 2.73 25.86 -11.77
C TRP A 117 2.62 24.35 -11.51
N GLY A 118 1.86 23.59 -12.31
CA GLY A 118 1.77 22.13 -12.21
C GLY A 118 3.11 21.44 -12.51
N VAL A 119 3.82 21.89 -13.56
CA VAL A 119 5.13 21.35 -13.94
C VAL A 119 6.25 21.82 -12.99
N VAL A 120 6.23 23.09 -12.59
CA VAL A 120 7.29 23.70 -11.77
C VAL A 120 7.11 23.38 -10.29
N LEU A 121 5.93 23.52 -9.69
CA LEU A 121 5.73 23.20 -8.27
C LEU A 121 5.55 21.71 -8.00
N GLY A 122 5.01 20.91 -8.92
CA GLY A 122 5.10 19.46 -8.83
C GLY A 122 6.57 18.99 -8.79
N GLY A 123 7.43 19.62 -9.60
CA GLY A 123 8.88 19.39 -9.57
C GLY A 123 9.56 19.91 -8.30
N VAL A 124 9.23 21.13 -7.86
CA VAL A 124 9.92 21.86 -6.77
C VAL A 124 9.43 21.44 -5.38
N LEU A 125 8.14 21.17 -5.14
CA LEU A 125 7.64 20.71 -3.83
C LEU A 125 8.19 19.32 -3.46
N ILE A 126 8.35 18.42 -4.44
CA ILE A 126 8.98 17.11 -4.20
C ILE A 126 10.45 17.30 -3.75
N VAL A 127 11.16 18.24 -4.35
CA VAL A 127 12.59 18.49 -4.07
C VAL A 127 12.80 19.26 -2.76
N VAL A 128 11.99 20.29 -2.49
CA VAL A 128 12.20 21.21 -1.36
C VAL A 128 11.57 20.69 -0.06
N LEU A 129 10.35 20.14 -0.07
CA LEU A 129 9.74 19.57 1.14
C LEU A 129 10.22 18.14 1.41
N GLY A 130 10.54 17.35 0.38
CA GLY A 130 11.14 16.03 0.57
C GLY A 130 12.55 16.08 1.16
N GLY A 131 13.33 17.12 0.82
CA GLY A 131 14.70 17.30 1.30
C GLY A 131 14.81 17.89 2.71
N VAL A 132 13.92 18.81 3.10
CA VAL A 132 14.03 19.52 4.39
C VAL A 132 13.18 18.89 5.50
N TRP A 133 12.05 18.25 5.17
CA TRP A 133 11.19 17.58 6.17
C TRP A 133 11.46 16.06 6.29
N GLY A 134 12.08 15.44 5.28
CA GLY A 134 12.47 14.04 5.31
C GLY A 134 13.56 13.69 6.33
N GLY A 135 14.26 14.69 6.86
CA GLY A 135 15.30 14.51 7.88
C GLY A 135 14.81 14.52 9.33
N VAL A 136 13.61 15.03 9.62
CA VAL A 136 13.16 15.22 11.02
C VAL A 136 11.72 14.75 11.30
N TRP A 137 10.88 14.55 10.28
CA TRP A 137 9.56 13.88 10.38
C TRP A 137 9.45 12.71 9.38
N GLY A 138 10.57 12.01 9.19
CA GLY A 138 10.73 10.88 8.29
C GLY A 138 9.92 9.67 8.74
N GLY A 139 8.73 9.52 8.16
CA GLY A 139 7.95 8.31 8.23
C GLY A 139 6.49 8.60 8.54
N VAL A 140 5.61 8.05 7.72
CA VAL A 140 4.18 7.84 8.01
C VAL A 140 3.17 8.90 7.50
N TRP A 141 3.47 10.20 7.41
CA TRP A 141 2.41 11.19 7.01
C TRP A 141 2.64 12.06 5.76
N GLY A 142 3.87 12.25 5.28
CA GLY A 142 4.16 13.26 4.24
C GLY A 142 3.95 12.84 2.77
N GLY A 143 3.87 11.54 2.46
CA GLY A 143 4.04 11.05 1.09
C GLY A 143 2.78 10.97 0.22
N VAL A 144 1.58 11.03 0.81
CA VAL A 144 0.33 10.70 0.08
C VAL A 144 -0.61 11.89 -0.06
N TRP A 145 -0.54 12.87 0.85
CA TRP A 145 -1.51 13.98 0.89
C TRP A 145 -1.01 15.32 0.30
N GLY A 146 0.29 15.60 0.31
CA GLY A 146 0.79 16.96 0.01
C GLY A 146 0.63 17.42 -1.44
N GLY A 147 0.82 16.53 -2.42
CA GLY A 147 0.80 16.91 -3.84
C GLY A 147 -0.60 17.11 -4.42
N VAL A 148 -1.58 16.35 -3.93
CA VAL A 148 -2.98 16.44 -4.40
C VAL A 148 -3.74 17.55 -3.65
N TRP A 149 -3.38 17.81 -2.39
CA TRP A 149 -4.01 18.87 -1.59
C TRP A 149 -3.52 20.28 -1.95
N GLY A 150 -2.27 20.44 -2.37
CA GLY A 150 -1.71 21.76 -2.71
C GLY A 150 -2.42 22.47 -3.86
N VAL A 151 -2.95 21.71 -4.82
CA VAL A 151 -3.71 22.26 -5.96
C VAL A 151 -5.20 22.46 -5.62
N MET A 152 -5.78 21.64 -4.72
CA MET A 152 -7.16 21.82 -4.26
C MET A 152 -7.32 22.91 -3.19
N SER A 153 -6.32 23.13 -2.34
CA SER A 153 -6.38 24.05 -1.18
C SER A 153 -6.54 25.52 -1.58
N GLY A 154 -5.89 25.95 -2.67
CA GLY A 154 -5.85 27.36 -3.09
C GLY A 154 -7.19 27.94 -3.54
N VAL A 155 -8.11 27.10 -4.03
CA VAL A 155 -9.45 27.53 -4.47
C VAL A 155 -10.51 27.29 -3.40
N MET A 156 -10.23 26.39 -2.44
CA MET A 156 -11.18 25.96 -1.41
C MET A 156 -11.16 26.81 -0.13
N SER A 157 -10.04 27.44 0.23
CA SER A 157 -9.84 28.00 1.58
C SER A 157 -10.87 29.06 2.05
N GLY A 158 -11.38 29.92 1.15
CA GLY A 158 -12.13 31.12 1.57
C GLY A 158 -13.55 30.89 2.11
N VAL A 159 -14.26 29.85 1.64
CA VAL A 159 -15.67 29.59 2.01
C VAL A 159 -15.83 28.20 2.64
N MET A 160 -14.84 27.32 2.44
CA MET A 160 -14.93 25.93 2.83
C MET A 160 -14.74 25.69 4.33
N TRP A 161 -13.95 26.49 5.04
CA TRP A 161 -13.60 26.20 6.44
C TRP A 161 -14.80 26.20 7.42
N GLY A 162 -15.77 27.10 7.24
CA GLY A 162 -16.91 27.25 8.17
C GLY A 162 -18.01 26.19 8.02
N VAL A 163 -18.26 25.71 6.79
CA VAL A 163 -19.30 24.70 6.51
C VAL A 163 -18.72 23.28 6.51
N MET A 164 -17.46 23.11 6.10
CA MET A 164 -16.77 21.82 6.05
C MET A 164 -16.61 21.19 7.42
N TRP A 165 -16.34 21.95 8.49
CA TRP A 165 -16.17 21.36 9.83
C TRP A 165 -17.48 20.80 10.40
N GLY A 166 -18.61 21.49 10.22
CA GLY A 166 -19.92 21.07 10.73
C GLY A 166 -20.53 19.88 9.97
N VAL A 167 -20.41 19.87 8.63
CA VAL A 167 -20.98 18.82 7.77
C VAL A 167 -20.10 17.57 7.74
N MET A 168 -18.78 17.72 7.71
CA MET A 168 -17.84 16.59 7.71
C MET A 168 -17.91 15.79 9.01
N TRP A 169 -18.07 16.44 10.16
CA TRP A 169 -18.20 15.74 11.45
C TRP A 169 -19.56 15.02 11.58
N GLY A 170 -20.67 15.65 11.18
CA GLY A 170 -22.00 15.05 11.28
C GLY A 170 -22.25 13.88 10.31
N VAL A 171 -21.82 14.02 9.04
CA VAL A 171 -22.06 13.00 8.00
C VAL A 171 -21.09 11.82 8.13
N MET A 172 -19.83 12.06 8.48
CA MET A 172 -18.86 10.99 8.71
C MET A 172 -19.23 10.15 9.94
N TRP A 173 -19.71 10.77 11.02
CA TRP A 173 -20.17 10.07 12.21
C TRP A 173 -21.45 9.26 11.96
N GLY A 174 -22.43 9.83 11.24
CA GLY A 174 -23.69 9.16 10.91
C GLY A 174 -23.54 7.97 9.95
N VAL A 175 -22.68 8.09 8.94
CA VAL A 175 -22.43 6.99 7.98
C VAL A 175 -21.56 5.90 8.60
N VAL A 176 -20.52 6.24 9.37
CA VAL A 176 -19.63 5.25 9.99
C VAL A 176 -20.32 4.51 11.14
N LEU A 177 -21.08 5.18 12.00
CA LEU A 177 -21.87 4.51 13.05
C LEU A 177 -23.10 3.80 12.49
N GLY A 178 -23.72 4.34 11.43
CA GLY A 178 -24.79 3.68 10.69
C GLY A 178 -24.32 2.33 10.16
N VAL A 179 -23.21 2.29 9.41
CA VAL A 179 -22.63 1.04 8.85
C VAL A 179 -22.23 0.03 9.93
N MET A 180 -21.82 0.49 11.11
CA MET A 180 -21.42 -0.38 12.22
C MET A 180 -22.60 -0.93 13.03
N SER A 181 -23.80 -0.32 12.95
CA SER A 181 -24.98 -0.69 13.75
C SER A 181 -26.25 -1.05 12.96
N GLY A 182 -26.34 -0.76 11.65
CA GLY A 182 -27.53 -1.04 10.84
C GLY A 182 -27.29 -0.93 9.32
N GLY A 183 -27.89 -1.83 8.55
CA GLY A 183 -27.62 -2.01 7.11
C GLY A 183 -27.81 -0.77 6.19
N VAL A 184 -27.57 -0.97 4.89
CA VAL A 184 -27.55 -0.01 3.75
C VAL A 184 -28.57 1.15 3.85
N ARG A 185 -29.74 0.91 4.44
CA ARG A 185 -30.80 1.89 4.69
C ARG A 185 -30.37 3.08 5.58
N ALA A 186 -29.48 2.86 6.56
CA ALA A 186 -28.95 3.91 7.43
C ALA A 186 -27.98 4.87 6.71
N VAL A 187 -27.20 4.34 5.76
CA VAL A 187 -26.24 5.12 4.93
C VAL A 187 -26.98 6.06 3.99
N VAL A 188 -28.01 5.55 3.32
CA VAL A 188 -28.84 6.35 2.41
C VAL A 188 -29.58 7.46 3.18
N LEU A 189 -30.14 7.15 4.35
CA LEU A 189 -30.82 8.15 5.19
C LEU A 189 -29.87 9.23 5.74
N GLY A 190 -28.65 8.86 6.16
CA GLY A 190 -27.65 9.81 6.65
C GLY A 190 -27.15 10.80 5.58
N VAL A 191 -26.91 10.31 4.36
CA VAL A 191 -26.49 11.15 3.22
C VAL A 191 -27.62 12.06 2.76
N VAL A 192 -28.85 11.55 2.65
CA VAL A 192 -30.03 12.34 2.25
C VAL A 192 -30.37 13.41 3.30
N SER A 193 -30.33 13.06 4.59
CA SER A 193 -30.61 14.00 5.68
C SER A 193 -29.59 15.15 5.75
N GLY A 194 -28.30 14.90 5.44
CA GLY A 194 -27.27 15.94 5.44
C GLY A 194 -27.42 16.95 4.29
N VAL A 195 -27.97 16.52 3.15
CA VAL A 195 -28.23 17.37 1.98
C VAL A 195 -29.48 18.24 2.18
N VAL A 196 -30.48 17.75 2.92
CA VAL A 196 -31.77 18.45 3.12
C VAL A 196 -31.66 19.63 4.11
N TRP A 197 -30.74 19.58 5.08
CA TRP A 197 -30.65 20.60 6.14
C TRP A 197 -29.64 21.73 5.86
N GLY A 198 -28.79 21.61 4.84
CA GLY A 198 -27.93 22.71 4.38
C GLY A 198 -28.67 23.55 3.34
N GLY A 199 -28.94 24.83 3.62
CA GLY A 199 -29.72 25.73 2.74
C GLY A 199 -29.29 25.72 1.27
N VAL A 200 -30.18 26.15 0.37
CA VAL A 200 -30.18 25.93 -1.10
C VAL A 200 -28.81 26.05 -1.80
N SER A 201 -27.92 26.97 -1.40
CA SER A 201 -26.56 27.10 -1.94
C SER A 201 -25.54 26.12 -1.35
N GLY A 202 -25.65 25.78 -0.06
CA GLY A 202 -24.86 24.75 0.61
C GLY A 202 -25.30 23.32 0.28
N GLY A 203 -26.60 23.10 0.07
CA GLY A 203 -27.18 21.83 -0.36
C GLY A 203 -26.83 21.47 -1.81
N VAL A 204 -26.80 22.45 -2.71
CA VAL A 204 -26.39 22.22 -4.12
C VAL A 204 -24.89 22.00 -4.23
N LEU A 205 -24.05 22.85 -3.63
CA LEU A 205 -22.59 22.67 -3.67
C LEU A 205 -22.14 21.43 -2.87
N GLY A 206 -22.75 21.20 -1.71
CA GLY A 206 -22.51 20.00 -0.90
C GLY A 206 -23.01 18.72 -1.58
N GLY A 207 -24.18 18.76 -2.22
CA GLY A 207 -24.71 17.65 -3.00
C GLY A 207 -23.85 17.31 -4.22
N VAL A 208 -23.40 18.32 -4.97
CA VAL A 208 -22.47 18.14 -6.10
C VAL A 208 -21.12 17.60 -5.61
N PHE A 209 -20.61 18.08 -4.47
CA PHE A 209 -19.38 17.57 -3.88
C PHE A 209 -19.52 16.12 -3.40
N ILE A 210 -20.60 15.76 -2.71
CA ILE A 210 -20.88 14.39 -2.27
C ILE A 210 -21.01 13.47 -3.48
N PHE A 211 -21.76 13.88 -4.50
CA PHE A 211 -21.94 13.12 -5.74
C PHE A 211 -20.60 12.88 -6.45
N ALA A 212 -19.77 13.92 -6.57
CA ALA A 212 -18.46 13.83 -7.19
C ALA A 212 -17.44 13.05 -6.35
N PHE A 213 -17.39 13.27 -5.04
CA PHE A 213 -16.41 12.67 -4.13
C PHE A 213 -16.69 11.18 -3.91
N PHE A 214 -17.94 10.81 -3.64
CA PHE A 214 -18.34 9.41 -3.45
C PHE A 214 -18.60 8.67 -4.76
N ARG A 215 -18.67 9.40 -5.88
CA ARG A 215 -18.95 8.87 -7.22
C ARG A 215 -20.25 8.05 -7.22
N LEU A 216 -21.33 8.70 -6.79
CA LEU A 216 -22.65 8.06 -6.63
C LEU A 216 -23.15 7.43 -7.93
N ASP A 217 -22.85 8.04 -9.07
CA ASP A 217 -23.05 7.49 -10.42
C ASP A 217 -22.41 6.10 -10.57
N ASN A 218 -21.14 5.97 -10.21
CA ASN A 218 -20.41 4.71 -10.27
C ASN A 218 -20.94 3.71 -9.24
N TRP A 219 -21.34 4.18 -8.06
CA TRP A 219 -21.91 3.31 -7.03
C TRP A 219 -23.26 2.72 -7.48
N LEU A 220 -24.11 3.52 -8.13
CA LEU A 220 -25.36 3.07 -8.75
C LEU A 220 -25.14 2.06 -9.87
N ILE A 221 -24.12 2.26 -10.72
CA ILE A 221 -23.72 1.25 -11.73
C ILE A 221 -23.34 -0.06 -11.04
N GLY A 222 -22.61 -0.01 -9.92
CA GLY A 222 -22.25 -1.19 -9.15
C GLY A 222 -23.43 -1.93 -8.53
N LEU A 223 -24.44 -1.19 -8.07
CA LEU A 223 -25.70 -1.75 -7.58
C LEU A 223 -26.39 -2.57 -8.68
N LEU A 224 -26.37 -2.11 -9.92
CA LEU A 224 -27.02 -2.77 -11.07
C LEU A 224 -26.17 -3.89 -11.68
N ALA A 225 -24.86 -3.71 -11.75
CA ALA A 225 -23.93 -4.62 -12.43
C ALA A 225 -23.43 -5.78 -11.54
N GLY A 226 -23.59 -5.68 -10.22
CA GLY A 226 -23.12 -6.66 -9.25
C GLY A 226 -21.59 -6.65 -9.02
N PRO A 227 -21.09 -7.37 -8.00
CA PRO A 227 -19.70 -7.30 -7.55
C PRO A 227 -18.66 -7.96 -8.49
N GLN A 228 -19.11 -8.66 -9.54
CA GLN A 228 -18.26 -9.44 -10.46
C GLN A 228 -18.35 -8.96 -11.92
N GLY A 229 -19.12 -7.91 -12.21
CA GLY A 229 -19.41 -7.45 -13.57
C GLY A 229 -18.23 -6.76 -14.27
N ARG A 230 -18.26 -6.70 -15.62
CA ARG A 230 -17.30 -5.92 -16.43
C ARG A 230 -17.29 -4.42 -16.09
N LEU A 231 -18.38 -3.91 -15.50
CA LEU A 231 -18.57 -2.53 -15.07
C LEU A 231 -18.32 -2.34 -13.56
N PHE A 232 -17.46 -3.17 -12.96
CA PHE A 232 -17.14 -3.06 -11.54
C PHE A 232 -16.63 -1.64 -11.18
N PRO A 233 -17.28 -0.93 -10.24
CA PRO A 233 -16.86 0.42 -9.84
C PRO A 233 -15.58 0.38 -9.01
N ARG A 234 -14.54 1.04 -9.52
CA ARG A 234 -13.19 0.99 -8.91
C ARG A 234 -12.84 2.20 -8.08
N ILE A 235 -13.57 3.29 -8.26
CA ILE A 235 -13.25 4.62 -7.71
C ILE A 235 -14.19 5.06 -6.60
N THR A 236 -15.26 4.32 -6.35
CA THR A 236 -16.20 4.60 -5.28
C THR A 236 -15.58 4.26 -3.93
N LEU A 237 -15.67 5.19 -2.99
CA LEU A 237 -15.36 4.93 -1.58
C LEU A 237 -16.52 4.24 -0.86
N LEU A 238 -17.74 4.40 -1.41
CA LEU A 238 -18.92 3.76 -0.86
C LEU A 238 -18.84 2.24 -1.02
N PRO A 239 -19.11 1.47 0.05
CA PRO A 239 -19.22 0.03 0.00
C PRO A 239 -20.17 -0.43 -1.10
N LEU A 240 -19.69 -1.27 -2.00
CA LEU A 240 -20.56 -1.89 -2.99
C LEU A 240 -21.51 -2.89 -2.30
N PRO A 241 -22.83 -2.78 -2.53
CA PRO A 241 -23.80 -3.71 -1.97
C PRO A 241 -23.46 -5.16 -2.33
N GLY A 242 -23.54 -6.07 -1.35
CA GLY A 242 -23.27 -7.49 -1.55
C GLY A 242 -21.78 -7.86 -1.66
N LEU A 243 -20.86 -6.91 -1.87
CA LEU A 243 -19.44 -7.21 -2.00
C LEU A 243 -18.89 -7.89 -0.75
N THR A 244 -19.14 -7.34 0.44
CA THR A 244 -18.66 -7.95 1.70
C THR A 244 -19.14 -9.39 1.86
N SER A 245 -20.42 -9.68 1.59
CA SER A 245 -20.95 -11.05 1.69
C SER A 245 -20.33 -11.99 0.66
N THR A 246 -20.13 -11.54 -0.58
CA THR A 246 -19.45 -12.34 -1.61
C THR A 246 -18.02 -12.65 -1.22
N LEU A 247 -17.27 -11.66 -0.72
CA LEU A 247 -15.90 -11.85 -0.26
C LEU A 247 -15.84 -12.81 0.94
N GLN A 248 -16.80 -12.73 1.86
CA GLN A 248 -16.90 -13.66 2.98
C GLN A 248 -17.11 -15.10 2.51
N GLN A 249 -18.06 -15.31 1.58
CA GLN A 249 -18.33 -16.62 1.02
C GLN A 249 -17.10 -17.21 0.33
N TRP A 250 -16.36 -16.41 -0.44
CA TRP A 250 -15.13 -16.86 -1.08
C TRP A 250 -14.05 -17.24 -0.07
N LEU A 251 -13.82 -16.39 0.94
CA LEU A 251 -12.83 -16.69 1.99
C LEU A 251 -13.18 -17.96 2.77
N GLN A 252 -14.47 -18.25 2.97
CA GLN A 252 -14.92 -19.48 3.61
C GLN A 252 -14.79 -20.72 2.71
N GLN A 253 -14.99 -20.57 1.39
CA GLN A 253 -14.93 -21.68 0.43
C GLN A 253 -13.51 -22.07 0.03
N ASP A 254 -12.70 -21.08 -0.38
CA ASP A 254 -11.33 -21.28 -0.87
C ASP A 254 -10.48 -20.06 -0.48
N TRP A 255 -9.75 -20.20 0.63
CA TRP A 255 -8.95 -19.13 1.22
C TRP A 255 -7.86 -18.63 0.27
N GLU A 256 -7.18 -19.53 -0.45
CA GLU A 256 -6.04 -19.17 -1.31
C GLU A 256 -6.50 -18.38 -2.53
N THR A 257 -7.54 -18.87 -3.23
CA THR A 257 -8.11 -18.16 -4.38
C THR A 257 -8.75 -16.84 -3.95
N ALA A 258 -9.41 -16.82 -2.78
CA ALA A 258 -10.01 -15.61 -2.25
C ALA A 258 -8.98 -14.52 -1.93
N ILE A 259 -7.83 -14.85 -1.33
CA ILE A 259 -6.75 -13.87 -1.06
C ILE A 259 -6.28 -13.22 -2.36
N ASN A 260 -6.09 -14.00 -3.42
CA ASN A 260 -5.70 -13.46 -4.72
C ASN A 260 -6.73 -12.46 -5.26
N ASN A 261 -8.02 -12.77 -5.13
CA ASN A 261 -9.09 -11.85 -5.49
C ASN A 261 -9.08 -10.58 -4.61
N LEU A 262 -8.89 -10.72 -3.29
CA LEU A 262 -8.79 -9.57 -2.38
C LEU A 262 -7.67 -8.62 -2.79
N ASN A 263 -6.49 -9.17 -3.10
CA ASN A 263 -5.34 -8.41 -3.60
C ASN A 263 -5.69 -7.63 -4.89
N GLN A 264 -6.46 -8.22 -5.81
CA GLN A 264 -6.95 -7.51 -6.99
C GLN A 264 -7.87 -6.35 -6.63
N TYR A 265 -8.81 -6.54 -5.69
CA TYR A 265 -9.66 -5.44 -5.22
C TYR A 265 -8.85 -4.34 -4.52
N PHE A 266 -7.84 -4.67 -3.72
CA PHE A 266 -6.97 -3.67 -3.11
C PHE A 266 -6.15 -2.90 -4.13
N GLN A 267 -5.53 -3.59 -5.08
CA GLN A 267 -4.65 -2.96 -6.05
C GLN A 267 -5.42 -2.09 -7.05
N TYR A 268 -6.64 -2.50 -7.43
CA TYR A 268 -7.35 -1.91 -8.56
C TYR A 268 -8.71 -1.28 -8.20
N SER A 269 -9.05 -1.17 -6.91
CA SER A 269 -10.27 -0.50 -6.46
C SER A 269 -10.08 0.31 -5.17
N ARG A 270 -11.06 1.16 -4.84
CA ARG A 270 -11.16 1.91 -3.57
C ARG A 270 -12.03 1.20 -2.53
N GLN A 271 -12.35 -0.08 -2.72
CA GLN A 271 -13.21 -0.88 -1.84
C GLN A 271 -12.43 -1.48 -0.64
N PHE A 272 -11.60 -0.67 0.01
CA PHE A 272 -10.80 -1.09 1.17
C PHE A 272 -11.68 -1.55 2.35
N ILE A 273 -12.73 -0.76 2.66
CA ILE A 273 -13.59 -0.99 3.83
C ILE A 273 -14.34 -2.33 3.73
N PRO A 274 -15.02 -2.67 2.61
CA PRO A 274 -15.68 -3.97 2.47
C PRO A 274 -14.74 -5.17 2.57
N VAL A 275 -13.53 -5.06 2.01
CA VAL A 275 -12.55 -6.15 2.06
C VAL A 275 -12.06 -6.36 3.48
N LEU A 276 -11.68 -5.27 4.17
CA LEU A 276 -11.26 -5.34 5.58
C LEU A 276 -12.38 -5.92 6.46
N ALA A 277 -13.62 -5.49 6.26
CA ALA A 277 -14.77 -6.00 7.00
C ALA A 277 -15.00 -7.50 6.76
N ALA A 278 -14.82 -7.98 5.51
CA ALA A 278 -14.93 -9.39 5.18
C ALA A 278 -13.84 -10.21 5.87
N VAL A 279 -12.57 -9.79 5.77
CA VAL A 279 -11.43 -10.46 6.39
C VAL A 279 -11.59 -10.54 7.91
N ASN A 280 -11.89 -9.42 8.58
CA ASN A 280 -12.03 -9.40 10.03
C ASN A 280 -13.17 -10.30 10.53
N ARG A 281 -14.31 -10.31 9.82
CA ARG A 281 -15.45 -11.17 10.18
C ARG A 281 -15.12 -12.65 9.98
N VAL A 282 -14.50 -13.01 8.86
CA VAL A 282 -14.17 -14.41 8.57
C VAL A 282 -13.09 -14.93 9.52
N LEU A 283 -12.05 -14.13 9.80
CA LEU A 283 -11.01 -14.52 10.76
C LEU A 283 -11.59 -14.74 12.17
N SER A 284 -12.63 -14.00 12.57
CA SER A 284 -13.30 -14.20 13.86
C SER A 284 -14.16 -15.47 13.94
N GLN A 285 -14.46 -16.11 12.79
CA GLN A 285 -15.29 -17.32 12.72
C GLN A 285 -14.46 -18.60 12.64
N PHE A 286 -13.17 -18.51 12.29
CA PHE A 286 -12.30 -19.67 12.17
C PHE A 286 -11.79 -20.16 13.54
N PRO A 287 -11.48 -21.47 13.67
CA PRO A 287 -10.85 -22.00 14.87
C PRO A 287 -9.50 -21.32 15.15
N GLU A 288 -9.18 -21.11 16.43
CA GLU A 288 -7.95 -20.39 16.82
C GLU A 288 -6.67 -21.02 16.29
N ALA A 289 -6.64 -22.35 16.13
CA ALA A 289 -5.51 -23.09 15.57
C ALA A 289 -5.19 -22.71 14.12
N GLU A 290 -6.16 -22.21 13.34
CA GLU A 290 -5.94 -21.84 11.94
C GLU A 290 -5.61 -20.36 11.75
N ILE A 291 -5.78 -19.53 12.79
CA ILE A 291 -5.67 -18.08 12.67
C ILE A 291 -4.27 -17.67 12.21
N ILE A 292 -3.22 -18.18 12.84
CA ILE A 292 -1.84 -17.79 12.51
C ILE A 292 -1.50 -18.20 11.07
N TYR A 293 -1.88 -19.42 10.67
CA TYR A 293 -1.70 -19.88 9.30
C TYR A 293 -2.43 -18.97 8.30
N ARG A 294 -3.70 -18.67 8.52
CA ARG A 294 -4.51 -17.84 7.62
C ARG A 294 -3.97 -16.41 7.50
N VAL A 295 -3.54 -15.83 8.61
CA VAL A 295 -2.92 -14.50 8.63
C VAL A 295 -1.54 -14.52 7.98
N SER A 296 -0.76 -15.60 8.13
CA SER A 296 0.53 -15.73 7.48
C SER A 296 0.40 -15.79 5.95
N ARG A 297 -0.65 -16.45 5.44
CA ARG A 297 -1.01 -16.46 4.01
C ARG A 297 -1.39 -15.07 3.49
N LEU A 298 -2.12 -14.27 4.29
CA LEU A 298 -2.38 -12.86 3.97
C LEU A 298 -1.09 -12.02 3.92
N ALA A 299 -0.09 -12.37 4.72
CA ALA A 299 1.21 -11.70 4.79
C ALA A 299 2.24 -12.21 3.76
N GLU A 300 1.93 -13.27 3.01
CA GLU A 300 2.87 -13.89 2.07
C GLU A 300 3.21 -12.95 0.90
N ASN A 301 2.17 -12.40 0.26
CA ASN A 301 2.25 -11.51 -0.89
C ASN A 301 1.16 -10.42 -0.82
N PRO A 302 1.18 -9.53 0.18
CA PRO A 302 0.18 -8.46 0.27
C PRO A 302 0.42 -7.43 -0.84
N SER A 303 -0.64 -7.06 -1.57
CA SER A 303 -0.58 -5.90 -2.48
C SER A 303 -0.41 -4.58 -1.73
N ASP A 304 -0.97 -4.51 -0.52
CA ASP A 304 -0.78 -3.41 0.42
C ASP A 304 -0.84 -3.97 1.86
N TRP A 305 0.17 -3.64 2.66
CA TRP A 305 0.24 -4.03 4.05
C TRP A 305 -0.74 -3.27 4.96
N GLN A 306 -1.39 -2.22 4.46
CA GLN A 306 -2.48 -1.54 5.17
C GLN A 306 -3.59 -2.50 5.61
N LEU A 307 -3.85 -3.56 4.84
CA LEU A 307 -4.82 -4.58 5.24
C LEU A 307 -4.46 -5.19 6.60
N LEU A 308 -3.21 -5.64 6.80
CA LEU A 308 -2.76 -6.24 8.05
C LEU A 308 -2.70 -5.20 9.19
N LYS A 309 -2.29 -3.97 8.88
CA LYS A 309 -2.32 -2.86 9.84
C LYS A 309 -3.74 -2.59 10.35
N TYR A 310 -4.73 -2.46 9.48
CA TYR A 310 -6.11 -2.15 9.90
C TYR A 310 -6.92 -3.38 10.30
N ALA A 311 -6.46 -4.59 9.97
CA ALA A 311 -6.98 -5.82 10.56
C ALA A 311 -6.68 -5.84 12.07
N SER A 312 -5.55 -5.27 12.50
CA SER A 312 -5.15 -5.18 13.90
C SER A 312 -5.51 -3.86 14.59
N ALA A 313 -5.69 -2.76 13.86
CA ALA A 313 -5.99 -1.44 14.41
C ALA A 313 -7.48 -1.08 14.44
N LYS A 314 -7.86 -0.16 15.33
CA LYS A 314 -9.16 0.51 15.25
C LYS A 314 -9.18 1.45 14.03
N LEU A 315 -10.27 1.41 13.26
CA LEU A 315 -10.47 2.31 12.13
C LEU A 315 -10.89 3.70 12.66
N PHE A 316 -9.91 4.57 12.90
CA PHE A 316 -10.05 5.97 13.36
C PHE A 316 -10.59 6.16 14.79
N PRO A 317 -10.34 7.31 15.47
CA PRO A 317 -9.40 8.39 15.14
C PRO A 317 -7.94 8.08 15.55
N ASP A 318 -7.76 7.30 16.62
CA ASP A 318 -6.46 6.80 17.03
C ASP A 318 -6.29 5.41 16.42
N SER A 319 -5.55 5.30 15.32
CA SER A 319 -5.26 4.02 14.66
C SER A 319 -4.29 3.15 15.49
N GLN A 320 -4.57 3.02 16.78
CA GLN A 320 -3.83 2.19 17.72
C GLN A 320 -4.08 0.73 17.36
N ILE A 321 -2.97 0.02 17.18
CA ILE A 321 -2.96 -1.43 16.99
C ILE A 321 -3.40 -2.07 18.30
N ARG A 322 -4.36 -2.98 18.21
CA ARG A 322 -4.88 -3.75 19.35
C ARG A 322 -4.42 -5.20 19.22
N LEU A 323 -4.12 -5.80 20.36
CA LEU A 323 -3.71 -7.21 20.47
C LEU A 323 -4.77 -8.02 21.24
N ASP A 324 -6.01 -7.53 21.29
CA ASP A 324 -7.09 -8.05 22.12
C ASP A 324 -7.74 -9.33 21.59
N THR A 325 -7.44 -9.71 20.34
CA THR A 325 -7.87 -10.99 19.76
C THR A 325 -6.70 -11.67 19.08
N PRO A 326 -6.67 -13.01 18.99
CA PRO A 326 -5.59 -13.72 18.32
C PRO A 326 -5.37 -13.29 16.87
N ALA A 327 -6.45 -13.04 16.12
CA ALA A 327 -6.36 -12.58 14.73
C ALA A 327 -5.70 -11.21 14.62
N ARG A 328 -6.06 -10.26 15.51
CA ARG A 328 -5.44 -8.93 15.54
C ARG A 328 -3.99 -8.99 15.98
N ALA A 329 -3.66 -9.81 16.98
CA ALA A 329 -2.30 -10.00 17.45
C ALA A 329 -1.40 -10.63 16.37
N ALA A 330 -1.87 -11.67 15.68
CA ALA A 330 -1.15 -12.25 14.55
C ALA A 330 -0.94 -11.24 13.41
N ALA A 331 -1.98 -10.48 13.04
CA ALA A 331 -1.89 -9.47 11.96
C ALA A 331 -0.92 -8.34 12.33
N ALA A 332 -0.95 -7.89 13.59
CA ALA A 332 0.00 -6.92 14.12
C ALA A 332 1.44 -7.45 14.08
N GLY A 333 1.65 -8.71 14.48
CA GLY A 333 2.97 -9.35 14.48
C GLY A 333 3.61 -9.35 13.09
N PHE A 334 2.89 -9.81 12.06
CA PHE A 334 3.39 -9.80 10.68
C PHE A 334 3.61 -8.38 10.14
N TRP A 335 2.74 -7.43 10.49
CA TRP A 335 2.92 -6.04 10.12
C TRP A 335 4.17 -5.41 10.76
N TYR A 336 4.42 -5.69 12.04
CA TYR A 336 5.62 -5.19 12.73
C TYR A 336 6.91 -5.82 12.20
N LEU A 337 6.91 -7.11 11.84
CA LEU A 337 8.04 -7.73 11.15
C LEU A 337 8.37 -7.00 9.84
N HIS A 338 7.35 -6.69 9.04
CA HIS A 338 7.54 -5.91 7.81
C HIS A 338 8.12 -4.52 8.07
N GLN A 339 7.68 -3.86 9.14
CA GLN A 339 8.21 -2.56 9.58
C GLN A 339 9.56 -2.64 10.29
N GLN A 340 10.15 -3.84 10.42
CA GLN A 340 11.39 -4.11 11.14
C GLN A 340 11.34 -3.76 12.65
N ASP A 341 10.14 -3.58 13.22
CA ASP A 341 9.93 -3.31 14.65
C ASP A 341 9.86 -4.64 15.41
N THR A 342 11.03 -5.21 15.68
CA THR A 342 11.17 -6.55 16.26
C THR A 342 10.65 -6.66 17.69
N GLU A 343 10.74 -5.59 18.48
CA GLU A 343 10.23 -5.57 19.86
C GLU A 343 8.70 -5.66 19.88
N LYS A 344 8.01 -4.86 19.05
CA LYS A 344 6.55 -4.93 18.96
C LYS A 344 6.07 -6.22 18.29
N ALA A 345 6.82 -6.75 17.33
CA ALA A 345 6.54 -8.06 16.74
C ALA A 345 6.60 -9.18 17.79
N GLU A 346 7.64 -9.21 18.63
CA GLU A 346 7.77 -10.20 19.71
C GLU A 346 6.58 -10.11 20.69
N LYS A 347 6.23 -8.89 21.13
CA LYS A 347 5.07 -8.66 22.01
C LYS A 347 3.75 -9.13 21.39
N ALA A 348 3.56 -8.90 20.09
CA ALA A 348 2.36 -9.33 19.38
C ALA A 348 2.27 -10.86 19.25
N PHE A 349 3.37 -11.53 18.89
CA PHE A 349 3.38 -13.00 18.78
C PHE A 349 3.34 -13.69 20.14
N ALA A 350 3.80 -13.05 21.23
CA ALA A 350 3.67 -13.58 22.58
C ALA A 350 2.20 -13.82 22.97
N VAL A 351 1.27 -12.99 22.50
CA VAL A 351 -0.18 -13.14 22.76
C VAL A 351 -0.75 -14.41 22.14
N VAL A 352 -0.21 -14.85 21.00
CA VAL A 352 -0.70 -16.02 20.26
C VAL A 352 0.19 -17.25 20.43
N ARG A 353 1.13 -17.21 21.39
CA ARG A 353 2.14 -18.25 21.63
C ARG A 353 1.54 -19.64 21.87
N SER A 354 0.41 -19.70 22.58
CA SER A 354 -0.29 -20.95 22.91
C SER A 354 -1.03 -21.58 21.72
N LEU A 355 -1.17 -20.89 20.61
CA LEU A 355 -1.88 -21.38 19.42
C LEU A 355 -0.97 -22.18 18.50
N ALA A 356 -1.55 -22.92 17.56
CA ALA A 356 -0.77 -23.64 16.55
C ALA A 356 0.09 -22.67 15.73
N TYR A 357 1.38 -22.99 15.57
CA TYR A 357 2.42 -22.11 15.01
C TYR A 357 2.75 -20.86 15.83
N GLY A 358 2.11 -20.65 16.99
CA GLY A 358 2.36 -19.53 17.89
C GLY A 358 3.78 -19.51 18.46
N GLU A 359 4.22 -20.66 19.01
CA GLU A 359 5.58 -20.82 19.53
C GLU A 359 6.63 -20.60 18.46
N GLU A 360 6.38 -21.09 17.25
CA GLU A 360 7.28 -20.90 16.10
C GLU A 360 7.43 -19.41 15.78
N MET A 361 6.32 -18.70 15.60
CA MET A 361 6.35 -17.27 15.25
C MET A 361 6.92 -16.40 16.37
N TYR A 362 6.63 -16.72 17.63
CA TYR A 362 7.24 -16.05 18.78
C TYR A 362 8.76 -16.27 18.83
N SER A 363 9.21 -17.51 18.68
CA SER A 363 10.65 -17.87 18.67
C SER A 363 11.37 -17.21 17.50
N LEU A 364 10.72 -17.13 16.34
CA LEU A 364 11.23 -16.45 15.15
C LEU A 364 11.39 -14.95 15.43
N ALA A 365 10.35 -14.27 15.91
CA ALA A 365 10.39 -12.84 16.20
C ALA A 365 11.46 -12.50 17.25
N GLN A 366 11.55 -13.30 18.31
CA GLN A 366 12.57 -13.16 19.34
C GLN A 366 14.00 -13.39 18.80
N THR A 367 14.18 -14.39 17.93
CA THR A 367 15.48 -14.64 17.29
C THR A 367 15.90 -13.45 16.41
N LEU A 368 14.99 -12.95 15.57
CA LEU A 368 15.27 -11.79 14.73
C LEU A 368 15.51 -10.53 15.56
N HIS A 369 14.82 -10.35 16.69
CA HIS A 369 15.07 -9.27 17.64
C HIS A 369 16.52 -9.31 18.16
N ARG A 370 16.96 -10.46 18.70
CA ARG A 370 18.35 -10.64 19.19
C ARG A 370 19.38 -10.38 18.10
N PHE A 371 19.16 -10.93 16.89
CA PHE A 371 20.09 -10.76 15.78
C PHE A 371 20.18 -9.31 15.30
N SER A 372 19.06 -8.58 15.32
CA SER A 372 19.02 -7.17 14.93
C SER A 372 19.81 -6.25 15.88
N GLN A 373 19.89 -6.61 17.17
CA GLN A 373 20.63 -5.86 18.18
C GLN A 373 22.15 -6.01 18.05
N ALA A 374 22.64 -7.18 17.63
CA ALA A 374 24.07 -7.41 17.46
C ALA A 374 24.67 -6.47 16.39
N ALA A 375 25.74 -5.76 16.75
CA ALA A 375 26.34 -4.70 15.94
C ALA A 375 27.88 -4.78 15.83
N THR A 376 28.51 -5.63 16.63
CA THR A 376 29.96 -5.87 16.66
C THR A 376 30.26 -7.36 16.52
N LEU A 377 31.47 -7.72 16.07
CA LEU A 377 31.86 -9.13 15.97
C LEU A 377 31.72 -9.86 17.31
N ASP A 378 32.12 -9.21 18.42
CA ASP A 378 31.92 -9.74 19.78
C ASP A 378 30.46 -10.02 20.07
N SER A 379 29.59 -9.02 19.87
CA SER A 379 28.16 -9.21 20.13
C SER A 379 27.56 -10.33 19.29
N ILE A 380 28.04 -10.54 18.05
CA ILE A 380 27.57 -11.62 17.16
C ILE A 380 28.08 -12.98 17.64
N GLY A 381 29.36 -13.11 18.00
CA GLY A 381 29.95 -14.35 18.48
C GLY A 381 29.38 -14.83 19.82
N PHE A 382 28.89 -13.92 20.66
CA PHE A 382 28.21 -14.24 21.92
C PHE A 382 26.72 -14.57 21.78
N LEU A 383 26.13 -14.44 20.59
CA LEU A 383 24.73 -14.82 20.38
C LEU A 383 24.57 -16.33 20.59
N LYS A 384 23.53 -16.70 21.33
CA LYS A 384 23.11 -18.11 21.42
C LYS A 384 22.51 -18.52 20.07
N VAL A 385 22.97 -19.66 19.55
CA VAL A 385 22.40 -20.31 18.37
C VAL A 385 20.90 -20.52 18.60
N ALA A 386 20.07 -20.04 17.68
CA ALA A 386 18.63 -20.17 17.78
C ALA A 386 18.18 -21.62 17.55
N PRO A 387 17.21 -22.14 18.33
CA PRO A 387 16.64 -23.46 18.05
C PRO A 387 15.94 -23.45 16.69
N ILE A 388 16.15 -24.50 15.90
CA ILE A 388 15.47 -24.66 14.60
C ILE A 388 14.04 -25.11 14.88
N ALA A 389 13.07 -24.55 14.14
CA ALA A 389 11.66 -24.95 14.28
C ALA A 389 11.45 -26.43 13.98
N ALA A 390 10.54 -27.06 14.72
CA ALA A 390 10.09 -28.41 14.46
C ALA A 390 9.27 -28.47 13.15
N GLU A 391 9.40 -29.57 12.40
CA GLU A 391 8.59 -29.78 11.19
C GLU A 391 7.19 -30.32 11.53
N PRO A 392 6.13 -29.89 10.83
CA PRO A 392 6.12 -28.94 9.71
C PRO A 392 6.15 -27.46 10.17
N SER A 393 7.06 -26.67 9.59
CA SER A 393 7.22 -25.24 9.89
C SER A 393 6.34 -24.36 9.01
N LEU A 394 5.81 -23.28 9.58
CA LEU A 394 5.05 -22.25 8.86
C LEU A 394 5.93 -21.39 7.95
N ARG A 395 7.18 -21.12 8.35
CA ARG A 395 8.12 -20.24 7.64
C ARG A 395 9.45 -20.93 7.31
N PRO A 396 9.46 -22.02 6.52
CA PRO A 396 10.65 -22.84 6.31
C PRO A 396 11.80 -22.06 5.67
N GLN A 397 11.53 -21.15 4.74
CA GLN A 397 12.56 -20.32 4.10
C GLN A 397 13.22 -19.34 5.07
N THR A 398 12.44 -18.80 6.02
CA THR A 398 12.97 -17.94 7.08
C THR A 398 13.87 -18.73 8.02
N TRP A 399 13.47 -19.93 8.41
CA TRP A 399 14.31 -20.80 9.25
C TRP A 399 15.57 -21.27 8.55
N GLN A 400 15.53 -21.49 7.23
CA GLN A 400 16.72 -21.74 6.44
C GLN A 400 17.71 -20.56 6.49
N ALA A 401 17.22 -19.33 6.35
CA ALA A 401 18.06 -18.14 6.47
C ALA A 401 18.62 -17.96 7.89
N ILE A 402 17.80 -18.21 8.92
CA ILE A 402 18.26 -18.23 10.33
C ILE A 402 19.33 -19.31 10.53
N SER A 403 19.20 -20.48 9.90
CA SER A 403 20.22 -21.51 9.96
C SER A 403 21.55 -21.08 9.33
N SER A 404 21.52 -20.34 8.22
CA SER A 404 22.74 -19.73 7.64
C SER A 404 23.33 -18.67 8.58
N LEU A 405 22.51 -17.84 9.22
CA LEU A 405 22.98 -16.86 10.21
C LEU A 405 23.57 -17.54 11.47
N ASN A 406 22.98 -18.65 11.92
CA ASN A 406 23.52 -19.48 13.00
C ASN A 406 24.91 -20.04 12.68
N ARG A 407 25.15 -20.45 11.42
CA ARG A 407 26.48 -20.86 10.96
C ARG A 407 27.48 -19.70 11.02
N VAL A 408 27.06 -18.50 10.62
CA VAL A 408 27.89 -17.28 10.73
C VAL A 408 28.25 -16.99 12.19
N ILE A 409 27.28 -17.07 13.12
CA ILE A 409 27.54 -16.91 14.57
C ILE A 409 28.61 -17.91 15.04
N ALA A 410 28.46 -19.19 14.68
CA ALA A 410 29.41 -20.23 15.07
C ALA A 410 30.81 -19.99 14.49
N GLU A 411 30.91 -19.58 13.22
CA GLU A 411 32.20 -19.27 12.59
C GLU A 411 32.88 -18.05 13.22
N ILE A 412 32.12 -17.00 13.58
CA ILE A 412 32.65 -15.83 14.28
C ILE A 412 33.16 -16.22 15.67
N ALA A 413 32.39 -17.01 16.43
CA ALA A 413 32.81 -17.48 17.74
C ALA A 413 34.10 -18.32 17.70
N LEU A 414 34.33 -19.08 16.61
CA LEU A 414 35.58 -19.82 16.38
C LEU A 414 36.72 -18.89 15.97
N GLU A 415 36.45 -17.88 15.13
CA GLU A 415 37.43 -16.88 14.71
C GLU A 415 38.02 -16.13 15.90
N GLN A 416 37.18 -15.72 16.85
CA GLN A 416 37.60 -14.99 18.06
C GLN A 416 38.57 -15.77 18.95
N ARG A 417 38.57 -17.11 18.85
CA ARG A 417 39.46 -17.99 19.60
C ARG A 417 40.77 -18.31 18.85
N SER A 418 40.92 -17.86 17.61
CA SER A 418 42.08 -18.16 16.76
C SER A 418 43.16 -17.06 16.85
N ASP A 419 44.37 -17.45 17.23
CA ASP A 419 45.55 -16.57 17.28
C ASP A 419 46.17 -16.29 15.89
N SER A 420 45.85 -17.11 14.89
CA SER A 420 46.40 -16.99 13.54
C SER A 420 45.66 -15.93 12.70
N ARG A 421 46.37 -14.86 12.33
CA ARG A 421 45.87 -13.81 11.42
C ARG A 421 45.43 -14.36 10.06
N LYS A 422 46.10 -15.39 9.53
CA LYS A 422 45.75 -16.01 8.24
C LYS A 422 44.43 -16.79 8.34
N THR A 423 44.24 -17.52 9.43
CA THR A 423 43.00 -18.27 9.71
C THR A 423 41.82 -17.33 9.89
N ARG A 424 42.01 -16.23 10.63
CA ARG A 424 41.02 -15.16 10.81
C ARG A 424 40.55 -14.56 9.49
N LYS A 425 41.48 -14.14 8.62
CA LYS A 425 41.13 -13.57 7.30
C LYS A 425 40.38 -14.56 6.41
N LEU A 426 40.76 -15.83 6.45
CA LEU A 426 40.10 -16.88 5.68
C LEU A 426 38.67 -17.17 6.19
N ALA A 427 38.48 -17.19 7.52
CA ALA A 427 37.16 -17.33 8.13
C ALA A 427 36.25 -16.13 7.78
N LEU A 428 36.72 -14.89 7.93
CA LEU A 428 35.96 -13.69 7.57
C LEU A 428 35.54 -13.70 6.09
N ASN A 429 36.40 -14.15 5.18
CA ASN A 429 36.05 -14.28 3.77
C ASN A 429 34.97 -15.34 3.50
N ARG A 430 34.92 -16.44 4.29
CA ARG A 430 33.84 -17.44 4.21
C ARG A 430 32.52 -16.87 4.75
N ILE A 431 32.57 -16.21 5.91
CA ILE A 431 31.42 -15.53 6.52
C ILE A 431 30.81 -14.51 5.56
N ILE A 432 31.63 -13.64 4.95
CA ILE A 432 31.14 -12.63 3.99
C ILE A 432 30.50 -13.28 2.75
N ARG A 433 30.98 -14.45 2.33
CA ARG A 433 30.36 -15.21 1.23
C ARG A 433 29.01 -15.76 1.64
N GLU A 434 28.89 -16.39 2.82
CA GLU A 434 27.62 -16.90 3.33
C GLU A 434 26.58 -15.78 3.49
N LEU A 435 26.98 -14.63 4.06
CA LEU A 435 26.12 -13.46 4.20
C LEU A 435 25.68 -12.89 2.84
N ARG A 436 26.54 -12.96 1.82
CA ARG A 436 26.20 -12.55 0.46
C ARG A 436 25.21 -13.52 -0.20
N ASP A 437 25.37 -14.82 0.03
CA ASP A 437 24.42 -15.82 -0.46
C ASP A 437 23.03 -15.60 0.14
N ILE A 438 22.92 -15.14 1.39
CA ILE A 438 21.64 -14.71 1.98
C ILE A 438 21.08 -13.48 1.24
N THR A 439 21.91 -12.43 1.03
CA THR A 439 21.44 -11.18 0.41
C THR A 439 21.07 -11.31 -1.06
N ASP A 440 21.65 -12.28 -1.76
CA ASP A 440 21.54 -12.38 -3.21
C ASP A 440 20.66 -13.57 -3.61
N ARG A 441 20.96 -14.79 -3.13
CA ARG A 441 20.29 -16.03 -3.54
C ARG A 441 19.03 -16.31 -2.72
N GLN A 442 19.14 -16.26 -1.39
CA GLN A 442 18.00 -16.58 -0.52
C GLN A 442 16.95 -15.46 -0.52
N ALA A 443 17.36 -14.22 -0.77
CA ALA A 443 16.50 -13.05 -0.83
C ALA A 443 15.26 -13.19 -1.73
N ALA A 444 15.35 -13.94 -2.82
CA ALA A 444 14.23 -14.16 -3.73
C ALA A 444 13.09 -14.97 -3.09
N ASN A 445 13.44 -15.91 -2.21
CA ASN A 445 12.52 -16.89 -1.64
C ASN A 445 12.06 -16.55 -0.21
N LEU A 446 12.62 -15.49 0.38
CA LEU A 446 12.22 -15.04 1.71
C LEU A 446 10.80 -14.46 1.67
N PRO A 447 9.94 -14.78 2.67
CA PRO A 447 8.62 -14.20 2.75
C PRO A 447 8.71 -12.68 2.99
N GLN A 448 7.76 -11.94 2.41
CA GLN A 448 7.84 -10.47 2.33
C GLN A 448 7.80 -9.79 3.72
N ALA A 449 7.18 -10.42 4.72
CA ALA A 449 7.12 -9.89 6.08
C ALA A 449 8.51 -9.82 6.73
N GLU A 450 9.33 -10.87 6.59
CA GLU A 450 10.62 -10.96 7.28
C GLU A 450 11.79 -10.54 6.38
N LYS A 451 11.60 -10.52 5.06
CA LYS A 451 12.65 -10.29 4.05
C LYS A 451 13.49 -9.04 4.33
N ALA A 452 12.86 -7.88 4.49
CA ALA A 452 13.60 -6.63 4.69
C ALA A 452 14.46 -6.68 5.96
N LEU A 453 13.93 -7.25 7.05
CA LEU A 453 14.63 -7.40 8.32
C LEU A 453 15.83 -8.34 8.19
N ILE A 454 15.64 -9.55 7.62
CA ILE A 454 16.73 -10.52 7.44
C ILE A 454 17.85 -9.96 6.57
N LEU A 455 17.50 -9.28 5.47
CA LEU A 455 18.48 -8.64 4.60
C LEU A 455 19.24 -7.52 5.31
N SER A 456 18.55 -6.73 6.14
CA SER A 456 19.20 -5.68 6.93
C SER A 456 20.20 -6.24 7.95
N ILE A 457 19.85 -7.35 8.62
CA ILE A 457 20.73 -8.05 9.56
C ILE A 457 21.97 -8.59 8.82
N ALA A 458 21.75 -9.32 7.73
CA ALA A 458 22.84 -9.91 6.95
C ALA A 458 23.80 -8.83 6.41
N GLN A 459 23.25 -7.71 5.90
CA GLN A 459 24.03 -6.60 5.40
C GLN A 459 24.81 -5.90 6.53
N LYS A 460 24.18 -5.68 7.69
CA LYS A 460 24.84 -5.10 8.88
C LYS A 460 26.04 -5.96 9.29
N TRP A 461 25.84 -7.26 9.47
CA TRP A 461 26.93 -8.17 9.87
C TRP A 461 28.04 -8.25 8.82
N LYS A 462 27.69 -8.21 7.53
CA LYS A 462 28.66 -8.18 6.43
C LYS A 462 29.52 -6.92 6.48
N THR A 463 28.93 -5.76 6.76
CA THR A 463 29.69 -4.51 6.92
C THR A 463 30.64 -4.59 8.12
N CYS A 464 30.20 -5.14 9.26
CA CYS A 464 31.06 -5.38 10.42
C CYS A 464 32.25 -6.29 10.06
N CYS A 465 32.00 -7.45 9.43
CA CYS A 465 33.06 -8.39 9.05
C CYS A 465 34.05 -7.77 8.05
N SER A 466 33.54 -6.97 7.10
CA SER A 466 34.36 -6.32 6.08
C SER A 466 35.26 -5.22 6.68
N SER A 467 34.80 -4.54 7.73
CA SER A 467 35.59 -3.53 8.45
C SER A 467 36.74 -4.13 9.27
N SER A 468 36.69 -5.43 9.57
CA SER A 468 37.70 -6.15 10.37
C SER A 468 38.74 -6.93 9.54
N LEU A 469 38.60 -6.92 8.22
CA LEU A 469 39.52 -7.54 7.25
C LEU A 469 40.66 -6.61 6.87
#